data_AF-A0A812L7U8-F1
#
_entry.id   AF-A0A812L7U8-F1
#
_cell.length_a   1.000
_cell.length_b   1.000
_cell.length_c   1.000
_cell.angle_alpha   90.00
_cell.angle_beta   90.00
_cell.angle_gamma   90.00
#
_symmetry.space_group_name_H-M   'P 1'
#
loop_
_entity.id
_entity.type
_entity.pdbx_description
1 polymer ?
#
loop_
_entity_poly.entity_id
_entity_poly.type
_entity_poly.pdbx_seq_one_letter_code
_entity_poly.pdbx_strand_id
1 'polypeptide(L)'
;MIFALVPCMIALASADLAVDASPLMDKLNQALSSKLGDINAKLAAGMKTKDPMMVNVEKGPLHVDKISDLSSLRVESFKVTGFHMPNLAMALSGAWSGDLNVNGFVDALGKKVPVDAALHGVSFKSDEIDMNLKRNPLEIQGFNVKSLEVSIQSITCQVHFAMPALANIVSKLADKKINESKGKIAEKLSEKMKEVLGNTLNEKIKGALNGKLHEMMR
;
A
#
# COMPACT_ATOMS: atom_id res chain seq x y z
N MET A 1 41.60 -17.61 60.59
CA MET A 1 40.40 -18.20 59.98
C MET A 1 39.33 -17.12 60.05
N ILE A 2 38.73 -16.58 58.98
CA ILE A 2 38.28 -17.16 57.71
C ILE A 2 38.52 -16.14 56.57
N PHE A 3 38.67 -16.72 55.38
CA PHE A 3 39.00 -16.14 54.07
C PHE A 3 38.00 -15.10 53.52
N ALA A 4 38.56 -14.32 52.58
CA ALA A 4 37.94 -13.52 51.54
C ALA A 4 36.69 -14.13 50.87
N LEU A 5 35.85 -13.27 50.27
CA LEU A 5 35.61 -13.23 48.82
C LEU A 5 34.58 -12.14 48.46
N VAL A 6 35.05 -11.18 47.67
CA VAL A 6 34.25 -10.20 46.92
C VAL A 6 33.60 -10.93 45.75
N PRO A 7 32.26 -10.89 45.57
CA PRO A 7 31.66 -11.28 44.30
C PRO A 7 31.72 -10.08 43.34
N CYS A 8 32.76 -10.10 42.51
CA CYS A 8 32.81 -9.38 41.24
C CYS A 8 31.75 -10.02 40.32
N MET A 9 30.55 -9.42 40.22
CA MET A 9 29.61 -9.78 39.16
C MET A 9 29.79 -8.84 37.98
N ILE A 10 30.39 -9.45 36.97
CA ILE A 10 30.57 -9.03 35.58
C ILE A 10 29.27 -8.40 35.06
N ALA A 11 29.31 -7.07 34.87
CA ALA A 11 28.45 -6.42 33.92
C ALA A 11 28.88 -6.91 32.53
N LEU A 12 28.16 -7.89 31.96
CA LEU A 12 28.21 -8.13 30.52
C LEU A 12 27.63 -6.87 29.87
N ALA A 13 28.53 -5.94 29.54
CA ALA A 13 28.29 -4.93 28.54
C ALA A 13 27.96 -5.68 27.25
N SER A 14 26.67 -5.82 26.94
CA SER A 14 26.22 -5.90 25.57
C SER A 14 26.66 -4.59 24.94
N ALA A 15 27.89 -4.58 24.40
CA ALA A 15 28.34 -3.54 23.51
C ALA A 15 27.41 -3.63 22.30
N ASP A 16 26.31 -2.89 22.39
CA ASP A 16 25.59 -2.38 21.24
C ASP A 16 26.65 -1.66 20.41
N LEU A 17 27.20 -2.40 19.45
CA LEU A 17 27.79 -1.84 18.25
C LEU A 17 26.64 -1.08 17.61
N ALA A 18 26.44 0.16 18.06
CA ALA A 18 25.74 1.21 17.35
C ALA A 18 26.56 1.44 16.07
N VAL A 19 26.43 0.50 15.14
CA VAL A 19 26.79 0.72 13.75
C VAL A 19 26.02 1.97 13.38
N ASP A 20 26.75 3.05 13.10
CA ASP A 20 26.14 4.28 12.62
C ASP A 20 25.30 3.92 11.40
N ALA A 21 24.00 3.85 11.61
CA ALA A 21 23.05 3.41 10.60
C ALA A 21 22.81 4.53 9.57
N SER A 22 23.24 5.76 9.87
CA SER A 22 22.97 6.94 9.05
C SER A 22 23.53 6.78 7.62
N PRO A 23 24.81 6.42 7.41
CA PRO A 23 25.35 6.29 6.05
C PRO A 23 24.71 5.15 5.25
N LEU A 24 24.26 4.08 5.93
CA LEU A 24 23.57 2.98 5.28
C LEU A 24 22.15 3.36 4.88
N MET A 25 21.42 4.04 5.77
CA MET A 25 20.08 4.56 5.48
C MET A 25 20.11 5.55 4.32
N ASP A 26 21.11 6.43 4.26
CA ASP A 26 21.28 7.38 3.16
C ASP A 26 21.51 6.66 1.81
N LYS A 27 22.41 5.67 1.79
CA LYS A 27 22.66 4.86 0.58
C LYS A 27 21.40 4.10 0.14
N LEU A 28 20.64 3.54 1.08
CA LEU A 28 19.39 2.84 0.79
C LEU A 28 18.33 3.80 0.25
N ASN A 29 18.15 4.95 0.87
CA ASN A 29 17.21 5.97 0.41
C ASN A 29 17.59 6.51 -0.98
N GLN A 30 18.89 6.66 -1.26
CA GLN A 30 19.40 7.03 -2.58
C GLN A 30 19.09 5.94 -3.61
N ALA A 31 19.35 4.66 -3.28
CA ALA A 31 19.04 3.53 -4.14
C ALA A 31 17.52 3.44 -4.43
N LEU A 32 16.68 3.52 -3.41
CA LEU A 32 15.22 3.52 -3.52
C LEU A 32 14.71 4.67 -4.41
N SER A 33 15.20 5.88 -4.16
CA SER A 33 14.82 7.07 -4.94
C SER A 33 15.21 6.94 -6.41
N SER A 34 16.41 6.43 -6.69
CA SER A 34 16.86 6.17 -8.07
C SER A 34 16.04 5.10 -8.80
N LYS A 35 15.37 4.23 -8.04
CA LYS A 35 14.54 3.13 -8.55
C LYS A 35 13.05 3.41 -8.52
N LEU A 36 12.63 4.59 -8.08
CA LEU A 36 11.21 4.93 -7.99
C LEU A 36 10.48 4.82 -9.35
N GLY A 37 11.14 5.18 -10.45
CA GLY A 37 10.61 5.01 -11.80
C GLY A 37 10.37 3.54 -12.16
N ASP A 38 11.34 2.67 -11.88
CA ASP A 38 11.22 1.22 -12.09
C ASP A 38 10.11 0.63 -11.22
N ILE A 39 10.02 1.06 -9.95
CA ILE A 39 8.97 0.65 -9.00
C ILE A 39 7.60 1.03 -9.53
N ASN A 40 7.43 2.28 -9.97
CA ASN A 40 6.19 2.75 -10.59
C ASN A 40 5.81 1.94 -11.82
N ALA A 41 6.76 1.69 -12.73
CA ALA A 41 6.49 0.90 -13.92
C ALA A 41 6.06 -0.54 -13.59
N LYS A 42 6.72 -1.19 -12.61
CA LYS A 42 6.38 -2.56 -12.20
C LYS A 42 5.05 -2.63 -11.45
N LEU A 43 4.74 -1.65 -10.60
CA LEU A 43 3.46 -1.56 -9.90
C LEU A 43 2.31 -1.29 -10.88
N ALA A 44 2.45 -0.32 -11.78
CA ALA A 44 1.46 -0.04 -12.82
C ALA A 44 1.18 -1.28 -13.67
N ALA A 45 2.22 -2.01 -14.09
CA ALA A 45 2.06 -3.28 -14.79
C ALA A 45 1.34 -4.34 -13.95
N GLY A 46 1.65 -4.45 -12.65
CA GLY A 46 0.96 -5.34 -11.72
C GLY A 46 -0.53 -4.99 -11.56
N MET A 47 -0.84 -3.72 -11.32
CA MET A 47 -2.21 -3.24 -11.17
C MET A 47 -3.02 -3.40 -12.47
N LYS A 48 -2.40 -3.21 -13.64
CA LYS A 48 -3.04 -3.44 -14.94
C LYS A 48 -3.54 -4.88 -15.12
N THR A 49 -2.85 -5.88 -14.55
CA THR A 49 -3.33 -7.27 -14.59
C THR A 49 -4.54 -7.54 -13.70
N LYS A 50 -4.83 -6.62 -12.78
CA LYS A 50 -5.96 -6.68 -11.85
C LYS A 50 -7.08 -5.73 -12.26
N ASP A 51 -7.00 -5.10 -13.43
CA ASP A 51 -7.95 -4.09 -13.91
C ASP A 51 -8.91 -4.70 -14.95
N PRO A 52 -10.24 -4.74 -14.72
CA PRO A 52 -10.94 -4.26 -13.54
C PRO A 52 -10.84 -5.22 -12.35
N MET A 53 -10.78 -4.67 -11.14
CA MET A 53 -10.68 -5.42 -9.89
C MET A 53 -12.05 -5.68 -9.30
N MET A 54 -12.37 -6.95 -9.06
CA MET A 54 -13.58 -7.33 -8.34
C MET A 54 -13.44 -7.00 -6.85
N VAL A 55 -14.40 -6.25 -6.30
CA VAL A 55 -14.43 -5.86 -4.87
C VAL A 55 -15.65 -6.39 -4.12
N ASN A 56 -16.76 -6.65 -4.83
CA ASN A 56 -17.99 -7.25 -4.28
C ASN A 56 -18.38 -6.66 -2.91
N VAL A 57 -18.61 -5.34 -2.86
CA VAL A 57 -19.01 -4.64 -1.64
C VAL A 57 -20.52 -4.47 -1.63
N GLU A 58 -21.17 -5.07 -0.63
CA GLU A 58 -22.61 -4.96 -0.42
C GLU A 58 -22.94 -4.09 0.80
N LYS A 59 -23.89 -3.15 0.61
CA LYS A 59 -24.39 -2.28 1.66
C LYS A 59 -25.85 -1.91 1.42
N GLY A 60 -26.74 -2.71 2.01
CA GLY A 60 -28.19 -2.53 1.83
C GLY A 60 -28.55 -2.74 0.36
N PRO A 61 -29.22 -1.79 -0.32
CA PRO A 61 -29.57 -1.95 -1.72
C PRO A 61 -28.39 -1.72 -2.67
N LEU A 62 -27.25 -1.19 -2.21
CA LEU A 62 -26.10 -0.93 -3.06
C LEU A 62 -25.18 -2.17 -3.13
N HIS A 63 -24.85 -2.56 -4.35
CA HIS A 63 -23.84 -3.55 -4.68
C HIS A 63 -22.77 -2.89 -5.55
N VAL A 64 -21.52 -3.00 -5.14
CA VAL A 64 -20.36 -2.52 -5.90
C VAL A 64 -19.57 -3.74 -6.35
N ASP A 65 -19.48 -3.93 -7.66
CA ASP A 65 -18.93 -5.16 -8.22
C ASP A 65 -17.42 -5.01 -8.47
N LYS A 66 -17.05 -3.92 -9.16
CA LYS A 66 -15.69 -3.75 -9.67
C LYS A 66 -15.17 -2.32 -9.60
N ILE A 67 -13.85 -2.19 -9.59
CA ILE A 67 -13.10 -0.93 -9.65
C ILE A 67 -12.12 -0.99 -10.83
N SER A 68 -12.08 0.04 -11.65
CA SER A 68 -11.25 0.14 -12.85
C SER A 68 -10.27 1.32 -12.75
N ASP A 69 -9.35 1.42 -13.71
CA ASP A 69 -8.34 2.49 -13.85
C ASP A 69 -7.22 2.45 -12.79
N LEU A 70 -6.99 1.25 -12.25
CA LEU A 70 -6.01 0.99 -11.20
C LEU A 70 -4.55 1.20 -11.67
N SER A 71 -4.31 1.12 -12.98
CA SER A 71 -2.98 1.27 -13.56
C SER A 71 -2.40 2.68 -13.47
N SER A 72 -3.23 3.68 -13.13
CA SER A 72 -2.83 5.07 -12.90
C SER A 72 -2.12 5.29 -11.55
N LEU A 73 -1.89 4.21 -10.78
CA LEU A 73 -1.18 4.23 -9.51
C LEU A 73 0.26 4.73 -9.67
N ARG A 74 0.64 5.68 -8.82
CA ARG A 74 2.00 6.20 -8.72
C ARG A 74 2.46 6.29 -7.27
N VAL A 75 3.58 5.66 -6.97
CA VAL A 75 4.38 5.88 -5.78
C VAL A 75 5.07 7.24 -5.90
N GLU A 76 4.87 8.06 -4.88
CA GLU A 76 5.46 9.39 -4.74
C GLU A 76 6.66 9.38 -3.80
N SER A 77 6.63 8.53 -2.78
CA SER A 77 7.70 8.42 -1.79
C SER A 77 7.91 6.97 -1.38
N PHE A 78 9.17 6.55 -1.30
CA PHE A 78 9.57 5.28 -0.71
C PHE A 78 10.91 5.45 0.01
N LYS A 79 10.90 5.32 1.34
CA LYS A 79 12.07 5.63 2.16
C LYS A 79 12.20 4.69 3.35
N VAL A 80 13.43 4.51 3.81
CA VAL A 80 13.78 3.90 5.09
C VAL A 80 13.51 4.92 6.20
N THR A 81 12.75 4.53 7.21
CA THR A 81 12.36 5.35 8.36
C THR A 81 13.03 4.93 9.66
N GLY A 82 13.52 3.69 9.75
CA GLY A 82 14.23 3.21 10.93
C GLY A 82 15.07 1.97 10.65
N PHE A 83 16.10 1.78 11.46
CA PHE A 83 17.05 0.68 11.31
C PHE A 83 17.16 -0.13 12.60
N HIS A 84 16.76 -1.40 12.55
CA HIS A 84 16.81 -2.34 13.66
C HIS A 84 17.21 -3.72 13.13
N MET A 85 18.51 -3.96 12.96
CA MET A 85 19.05 -5.20 12.40
C MET A 85 18.40 -6.45 13.05
N PRO A 86 17.91 -7.43 12.25
CA PRO A 86 18.06 -7.56 10.79
C PRO A 86 17.01 -6.81 9.96
N ASN A 87 16.15 -6.00 10.57
CA ASN A 87 15.00 -5.38 9.92
C ASN A 87 15.20 -3.88 9.68
N LEU A 88 14.62 -3.41 8.58
CA LEU A 88 14.53 -2.00 8.23
C LEU A 88 13.07 -1.60 8.16
N ALA A 89 12.69 -0.59 8.92
CA ALA A 89 11.38 0.02 8.80
C ALA A 89 11.40 0.97 7.60
N MET A 90 10.38 0.89 6.77
CA MET A 90 10.21 1.73 5.59
C MET A 90 8.80 2.29 5.52
N ALA A 91 8.70 3.46 4.92
CA ALA A 91 7.44 4.10 4.60
C ALA A 91 7.29 4.29 3.08
N LEU A 92 6.08 4.10 2.59
CA LEU A 92 5.68 4.22 1.20
C LEU A 92 4.41 5.07 1.12
N SER A 93 4.34 5.99 0.17
CA SER A 93 3.12 6.72 -0.13
C SER A 93 2.97 6.98 -1.62
N GLY A 94 1.74 7.20 -2.05
CA GLY A 94 1.44 7.61 -3.41
C GLY A 94 -0.05 7.82 -3.65
N ALA A 95 -0.38 8.03 -4.91
CA ALA A 95 -1.73 8.33 -5.34
C ALA A 95 -2.02 7.79 -6.74
N TRP A 96 -3.31 7.66 -7.06
CA TRP A 96 -3.75 7.45 -8.43
C TRP A 96 -3.79 8.82 -9.13
N SER A 97 -3.25 8.89 -10.35
CA SER A 97 -3.17 10.17 -11.07
C SER A 97 -4.51 10.67 -11.60
N GLY A 98 -5.55 9.85 -11.53
CA GLY A 98 -6.91 10.18 -11.94
C GLY A 98 -7.93 9.49 -11.05
N ASP A 99 -9.18 9.54 -11.49
CA ASP A 99 -10.29 8.93 -10.77
C ASP A 99 -10.28 7.41 -10.94
N LEU A 100 -10.67 6.70 -9.89
CA LEU A 100 -10.98 5.28 -10.01
C LEU A 100 -12.46 5.12 -10.31
N ASN A 101 -12.78 4.37 -11.36
CA ASN A 101 -14.16 4.11 -11.74
C ASN A 101 -14.71 2.88 -11.02
N VAL A 102 -15.85 3.04 -10.38
CA VAL A 102 -16.56 2.02 -9.63
C VAL A 102 -17.84 1.70 -10.36
N ASN A 103 -18.07 0.42 -10.64
CA ASN A 103 -19.31 -0.02 -11.26
C ASN A 103 -20.06 -0.97 -10.33
N GLY A 104 -21.38 -0.86 -10.34
CA GLY A 104 -22.25 -1.73 -9.57
C GLY A 104 -23.72 -1.50 -9.91
N PHE A 105 -24.58 -1.82 -8.95
CA PHE A 105 -26.01 -1.58 -9.07
C PHE A 105 -26.64 -1.21 -7.73
N VAL A 106 -27.78 -0.54 -7.80
CA VAL A 106 -28.65 -0.32 -6.65
C VAL A 106 -30.00 -1.00 -6.87
N ASP A 107 -30.46 -1.76 -5.89
CA ASP A 107 -31.80 -2.33 -5.85
C ASP A 107 -32.81 -1.24 -5.47
N ALA A 108 -33.53 -0.73 -6.46
CA ALA A 108 -34.53 0.31 -6.29
C ALA A 108 -35.82 -0.06 -7.03
N LEU A 109 -36.96 0.05 -6.33
CA LEU A 109 -38.29 -0.20 -6.89
C LEU A 109 -38.43 -1.60 -7.54
N GLY A 110 -37.82 -2.61 -6.92
CA GLY A 110 -37.83 -3.99 -7.41
C GLY A 110 -36.99 -4.22 -8.68
N LYS A 111 -36.13 -3.26 -9.05
CA LYS A 111 -35.23 -3.37 -10.21
C LYS A 111 -33.79 -3.09 -9.81
N LYS A 112 -32.86 -3.77 -10.49
CA LYS A 112 -31.43 -3.46 -10.44
C LYS A 112 -31.14 -2.30 -11.36
N VAL A 113 -30.70 -1.20 -10.79
CA VAL A 113 -30.33 0.00 -11.53
C VAL A 113 -28.82 0.09 -11.57
N PRO A 114 -28.19 0.11 -12.76
CA PRO A 114 -26.74 0.30 -12.87
C PRO A 114 -26.30 1.62 -12.26
N VAL A 115 -25.17 1.57 -11.56
CA VAL A 115 -24.55 2.72 -10.91
C VAL A 115 -23.08 2.78 -11.32
N ASP A 116 -22.67 3.95 -11.78
CA ASP A 116 -21.30 4.27 -12.11
C ASP A 116 -20.84 5.37 -11.15
N ALA A 117 -19.68 5.22 -10.53
CA ALA A 117 -19.16 6.20 -9.59
C ALA A 117 -17.67 6.45 -9.80
N ALA A 118 -17.24 7.70 -9.64
CA ALA A 118 -15.86 8.09 -9.67
C ALA A 118 -15.35 8.32 -8.23
N LEU A 119 -14.25 7.65 -7.86
CA LEU A 119 -13.52 7.91 -6.63
C LEU A 119 -12.43 8.92 -6.92
N HIS A 120 -12.51 10.09 -6.29
CA HIS A 120 -11.56 11.18 -6.49
C HIS A 120 -10.51 11.22 -5.39
N GLY A 121 -9.31 11.69 -5.74
CA GLY A 121 -8.23 11.92 -4.78
C GLY A 121 -7.83 10.66 -4.03
N VAL A 122 -7.81 9.51 -4.72
CA VAL A 122 -7.46 8.24 -4.11
C VAL A 122 -5.95 8.22 -3.88
N SER A 123 -5.57 8.00 -2.63
CA SER A 123 -4.18 7.95 -2.18
C SER A 123 -3.96 6.78 -1.25
N PHE A 124 -2.71 6.38 -1.08
CA PHE A 124 -2.34 5.34 -0.15
C PHE A 124 -1.07 5.70 0.62
N LYS A 125 -0.95 5.13 1.81
CA LYS A 125 0.21 5.25 2.68
C LYS A 125 0.45 3.94 3.42
N SER A 126 1.71 3.60 3.65
CA SER A 126 2.13 2.51 4.53
C SER A 126 3.36 2.97 5.30
N ASP A 127 3.31 2.91 6.63
CA ASP A 127 4.46 3.19 7.50
C ASP A 127 5.06 1.90 8.10
N GLU A 128 4.47 0.75 7.78
CA GLU A 128 4.81 -0.54 8.38
C GLU A 128 5.26 -1.55 7.30
N ILE A 129 6.26 -1.16 6.51
CA ILE A 129 6.94 -2.08 5.61
C ILE A 129 8.27 -2.47 6.24
N ASP A 130 8.42 -3.74 6.59
CA ASP A 130 9.70 -4.28 7.04
C ASP A 130 10.48 -4.80 5.84
N MET A 131 11.75 -4.40 5.74
CA MET A 131 12.73 -5.02 4.85
C MET A 131 13.70 -5.86 5.67
N ASN A 132 13.73 -7.16 5.39
CA ASN A 132 14.60 -8.11 6.08
C ASN A 132 15.96 -8.16 5.39
N LEU A 133 17.03 -7.95 6.14
CA LEU A 133 18.41 -7.98 5.65
C LEU A 133 19.19 -9.15 6.24
N LYS A 134 20.06 -9.73 5.41
CA LYS A 134 21.17 -10.57 5.85
C LYS A 134 22.43 -9.71 5.95
N ARG A 135 23.26 -9.89 6.98
CA ARG A 135 24.44 -9.02 7.24
C ARG A 135 25.68 -9.40 6.41
N ASN A 136 25.77 -10.65 5.98
CA ASN A 136 26.96 -11.16 5.30
C ASN A 136 26.58 -12.21 4.23
N PRO A 137 26.55 -11.84 2.94
CA PRO A 137 26.64 -10.46 2.41
C PRO A 137 25.43 -9.60 2.82
N LEU A 138 25.54 -8.27 2.71
CA LEU A 138 24.41 -7.36 2.88
C LEU A 138 23.41 -7.59 1.74
N GLU A 139 22.32 -8.28 2.03
CA GLU A 139 21.35 -8.75 1.04
C GLU A 139 19.93 -8.62 1.57
N ILE A 140 19.03 -8.07 0.76
CA ILE A 140 17.60 -8.03 1.03
C ILE A 140 17.03 -9.42 0.82
N GLN A 141 16.51 -10.02 1.89
CA GLN A 141 15.86 -11.32 1.88
C GLN A 141 14.41 -11.21 1.40
N GLY A 142 13.72 -10.15 1.83
CA GLY A 142 12.35 -9.88 1.43
C GLY A 142 11.76 -8.65 2.10
N PHE A 143 10.53 -8.37 1.69
CA PHE A 143 9.70 -7.28 2.15
C PHE A 143 8.42 -7.83 2.77
N ASN A 144 8.04 -7.29 3.92
CA ASN A 144 6.77 -7.58 4.57
C ASN A 144 5.98 -6.28 4.73
N VAL A 145 4.94 -6.13 3.92
CA VAL A 145 3.99 -5.02 4.05
C VAL A 145 2.97 -5.41 5.12
N LYS A 146 2.97 -4.77 6.29
CA LYS A 146 2.04 -5.11 7.39
C LYS A 146 0.72 -4.37 7.29
N SER A 147 0.76 -3.08 7.00
CA SER A 147 -0.42 -2.25 6.80
C SER A 147 -0.30 -1.44 5.53
N LEU A 148 -1.45 -1.08 4.97
CA LEU A 148 -1.58 -0.14 3.87
C LEU A 148 -2.91 0.58 4.09
N GLU A 149 -2.88 1.88 4.21
CA GLU A 149 -4.07 2.70 4.33
C GLU A 149 -4.40 3.28 2.96
N VAL A 150 -5.66 3.19 2.55
CA VAL A 150 -6.17 3.87 1.36
C VAL A 150 -7.11 4.96 1.82
N SER A 151 -6.87 6.18 1.34
CA SER A 151 -7.75 7.31 1.54
C SER A 151 -8.42 7.67 0.22
N ILE A 152 -9.73 7.92 0.29
CA ILE A 152 -10.53 8.41 -0.83
C ILE A 152 -10.99 9.81 -0.42
N GLN A 153 -10.86 10.82 -1.29
CA GLN A 153 -11.27 12.18 -0.93
C GLN A 153 -12.78 12.31 -1.04
N SER A 154 -13.32 12.13 -2.24
CA SER A 154 -14.75 12.23 -2.53
C SER A 154 -15.20 11.13 -3.49
N ILE A 155 -16.51 10.94 -3.58
CA ILE A 155 -17.15 9.99 -4.50
C ILE A 155 -18.27 10.74 -5.22
N THR A 156 -18.28 10.66 -6.54
CA THR A 156 -19.37 11.18 -7.38
C THR A 156 -20.10 10.01 -8.02
N CYS A 157 -21.42 9.93 -7.85
CA CYS A 157 -22.22 8.83 -8.37
C CYS A 157 -23.10 9.32 -9.54
N GLN A 158 -23.20 8.49 -10.57
CA GLN A 158 -24.09 8.67 -11.71
C GLN A 158 -25.00 7.45 -11.82
N VAL A 159 -26.30 7.71 -11.87
CA VAL A 159 -27.32 6.66 -12.00
C VAL A 159 -28.02 6.81 -13.33
N HIS A 160 -28.03 5.73 -14.09
CA HIS A 160 -28.74 5.67 -15.36
C HIS A 160 -30.19 5.22 -15.13
N PHE A 161 -31.11 6.18 -15.08
CA PHE A 161 -32.55 5.91 -14.89
C PHE A 161 -33.39 6.60 -15.98
N ALA A 162 -34.35 5.88 -16.55
CA ALA A 162 -35.14 6.36 -17.69
C ALA A 162 -36.09 7.52 -17.34
N MET A 163 -36.54 7.60 -16.08
CA MET A 163 -37.45 8.65 -15.60
C MET A 163 -36.68 9.70 -14.77
N PRO A 164 -36.64 10.98 -15.18
CA PRO A 164 -35.86 12.02 -14.51
C PRO A 164 -36.21 12.23 -13.02
N ALA A 165 -37.50 12.16 -12.68
CA ALA A 165 -37.95 12.34 -11.29
C ALA A 165 -37.43 11.23 -10.36
N LEU A 166 -37.43 9.98 -10.83
CA LEU A 166 -36.90 8.84 -10.08
C LEU A 166 -35.36 8.81 -10.12
N ALA A 167 -34.74 9.27 -11.20
CA ALA A 167 -33.29 9.40 -11.31
C ALA A 167 -32.71 10.20 -10.14
N ASN A 168 -33.33 11.33 -9.78
CA ASN A 168 -32.86 12.17 -8.67
C ASN A 168 -32.96 11.46 -7.31
N ILE A 169 -34.01 10.68 -7.07
CA ILE A 169 -34.20 9.96 -5.82
C ILE A 169 -33.19 8.82 -5.71
N VAL A 170 -33.04 8.03 -6.78
CA VAL A 170 -32.11 6.90 -6.81
C VAL A 170 -30.66 7.38 -6.78
N SER A 171 -30.34 8.50 -7.44
CA SER A 171 -29.00 9.12 -7.37
C SER A 171 -28.65 9.52 -5.94
N LYS A 172 -29.53 10.24 -5.24
CA LYS A 172 -29.30 10.60 -3.83
C LYS A 172 -29.15 9.38 -2.93
N LEU A 173 -29.91 8.32 -3.19
CA LEU A 173 -29.79 7.06 -2.45
C LEU A 173 -28.44 6.38 -2.73
N ALA A 174 -28.03 6.30 -4.00
CA ALA A 174 -26.77 5.72 -4.42
C ALA A 174 -25.57 6.52 -3.86
N ASP A 175 -25.59 7.85 -3.97
CA ASP A 175 -24.61 8.77 -3.38
C ASP A 175 -24.45 8.54 -1.88
N LYS A 176 -25.57 8.48 -1.15
CA LYS A 176 -25.53 8.24 0.30
C LYS A 176 -24.92 6.86 0.60
N LYS A 177 -25.37 5.82 -0.10
CA LYS A 177 -24.95 4.44 0.17
C LYS A 177 -23.50 4.17 -0.23
N ILE A 178 -23.01 4.79 -1.30
CA ILE A 178 -21.63 4.63 -1.73
C ILE A 178 -20.68 5.37 -0.79
N ASN A 179 -21.07 6.56 -0.31
CA ASN A 179 -20.32 7.27 0.72
C ASN A 179 -20.30 6.49 2.05
N GLU A 180 -21.42 5.85 2.44
CA GLU A 180 -21.46 4.92 3.57
C GLU A 180 -20.59 3.66 3.36
N SER A 181 -20.31 3.30 2.11
CA SER A 181 -19.49 2.12 1.73
C SER A 181 -18.02 2.47 1.47
N LYS A 182 -17.66 3.76 1.49
CA LYS A 182 -16.32 4.29 1.22
C LYS A 182 -15.23 3.57 2.01
N GLY A 183 -15.46 3.34 3.31
CA GLY A 183 -14.50 2.63 4.17
C GLY A 183 -14.25 1.18 3.71
N LYS A 184 -15.30 0.44 3.34
CA LYS A 184 -15.17 -0.94 2.83
C LYS A 184 -14.49 -0.97 1.45
N ILE A 185 -14.78 0.00 0.60
CA ILE A 185 -14.12 0.16 -0.71
C ILE A 185 -12.63 0.39 -0.50
N ALA A 186 -12.27 1.32 0.40
CA ALA A 186 -10.88 1.60 0.75
C ALA A 186 -10.17 0.37 1.37
N GLU A 187 -10.85 -0.38 2.24
CA GLU A 187 -10.33 -1.63 2.82
C GLU A 187 -10.04 -2.68 1.73
N LYS A 188 -10.97 -2.91 0.80
CA LYS A 188 -10.78 -3.85 -0.32
C LYS A 188 -9.65 -3.42 -1.26
N LEU A 189 -9.58 -2.12 -1.57
CA LEU A 189 -8.47 -1.55 -2.32
C LEU A 189 -7.15 -1.76 -1.59
N SER A 190 -7.12 -1.54 -0.26
CA SER A 190 -5.94 -1.73 0.56
C SER A 190 -5.44 -3.18 0.54
N GLU A 191 -6.33 -4.15 0.78
CA GLU A 191 -5.99 -5.57 0.76
C GLU A 191 -5.35 -5.99 -0.56
N LYS A 192 -5.96 -5.57 -1.68
CA LYS A 192 -5.46 -5.90 -3.01
C LYS A 192 -4.18 -5.16 -3.37
N MET A 193 -4.08 -3.90 -2.99
CA MET A 193 -2.86 -3.15 -3.19
C MET A 193 -1.70 -3.73 -2.36
N LYS A 194 -1.95 -4.16 -1.13
CA LYS A 194 -0.99 -4.84 -0.26
C LYS A 194 -0.48 -6.14 -0.90
N GLU A 195 -1.36 -6.95 -1.47
CA GLU A 195 -1.02 -8.15 -2.24
C GLU A 195 -0.09 -7.82 -3.43
N VAL A 196 -0.50 -6.87 -4.28
CA VAL A 196 0.28 -6.47 -5.48
C VAL A 196 1.61 -5.84 -5.11
N LEU A 197 1.64 -5.00 -4.07
CA LEU A 197 2.84 -4.36 -3.58
C LEU A 197 3.81 -5.39 -3.00
N GLY A 198 3.34 -6.31 -2.16
CA GLY A 198 4.15 -7.38 -1.59
C GLY A 198 4.81 -8.25 -2.68
N ASN A 199 4.04 -8.66 -3.69
CA ASN A 199 4.56 -9.44 -4.82
C ASN A 199 5.56 -8.62 -5.63
N THR A 200 5.24 -7.36 -5.94
CA THR A 200 6.13 -6.49 -6.73
C THR A 200 7.46 -6.24 -6.01
N LEU A 201 7.41 -5.95 -4.72
CA LEU A 201 8.60 -5.72 -3.92
C LEU A 201 9.48 -6.98 -3.85
N ASN A 202 8.89 -8.14 -3.58
CA ASN A 202 9.65 -9.39 -3.37
C ASN A 202 10.16 -10.04 -4.67
N GLU A 203 9.37 -10.01 -5.74
CA GLU A 203 9.72 -10.69 -7.00
C GLU A 203 10.49 -9.80 -7.97
N LYS A 204 10.13 -8.51 -8.05
CA LYS A 204 10.62 -7.62 -9.10
C LYS A 204 11.64 -6.60 -8.60
N ILE A 205 11.44 -6.06 -7.40
CA ILE A 205 12.27 -4.95 -6.89
C ILE A 205 13.45 -5.47 -6.06
N LYS A 206 13.27 -6.54 -5.28
CA LYS A 206 14.32 -7.15 -4.45
C LYS A 206 15.62 -7.40 -5.23
N GLY A 207 15.53 -8.07 -6.39
CA GLY A 207 16.71 -8.38 -7.21
C GLY A 207 17.41 -7.12 -7.73
N ALA A 208 16.64 -6.12 -8.18
CA ALA A 208 17.20 -4.85 -8.65
C ALA A 208 17.90 -4.06 -7.52
N LEU A 209 17.33 -4.07 -6.31
CA LEU A 209 17.94 -3.42 -5.16
C LEU A 209 19.18 -4.17 -4.66
N ASN A 210 19.17 -5.51 -4.61
CA ASN A 210 20.35 -6.29 -4.26
C ASN A 210 21.51 -6.04 -5.25
N GLY A 211 21.22 -6.00 -6.55
CA GLY A 211 22.22 -5.63 -7.56
C GLY A 211 22.83 -4.25 -7.30
N LYS A 212 21.98 -3.25 -7.00
CA LYS A 212 22.45 -1.89 -6.73
C LYS A 212 23.25 -1.77 -5.43
N LEU A 213 22.84 -2.47 -4.39
CA LEU A 213 23.57 -2.52 -3.12
C LEU A 213 24.96 -3.13 -3.31
N HIS A 214 25.07 -4.23 -4.06
CA HIS A 214 26.36 -4.83 -4.36
C HIS A 214 27.29 -3.89 -5.14
N GLU A 215 26.77 -3.10 -6.09
CA GLU A 215 27.55 -2.07 -6.79
C GLU A 215 28.07 -0.98 -5.84
N MET A 216 27.26 -0.53 -4.89
CA MET A 216 27.61 0.57 -3.96
C MET A 216 28.52 0.16 -2.80
N MET A 217 28.75 -1.15 -2.62
CA MET A 217 29.61 -1.71 -1.58
C MET A 217 30.97 -2.18 -2.11
N ARG A 218 31.18 -2.14 -3.43
CA ARG A 218 32.50 -2.28 -4.05
C ARG A 218 33.22 -0.94 -4.06
#